data_AF-A0A938RRD0-F1
#
_entry.id   AF-A0A938RRD0-F1
#
_cell.length_a   1.000
_cell.length_b   1.000
_cell.length_c   1.000
_cell.angle_alpha   90.00
_cell.angle_beta   90.00
_cell.angle_gamma   90.00
#
_symmetry.space_group_name_H-M   'P 1'
#
loop_
_entity.id
_entity.type
_entity.pdbx_description
1 polymer ?
#
loop_
_entity_poly.entity_id
_entity_poly.type
_entity_poly.pdbx_seq_one_letter_code
_entity_poly.pdbx_strand_id
1 'polypeptide(L)'
;MHRRHHWHARRRFGCWDLAPAFAWAGADGESGPRGADLSFASRHGDGDEDALGSAGLGVRRPLRFLAWKLGLSSDQVASVARTLERLKIERAQAEVEQRRVAAALADALEGEVFDAAAASVAADHRSDSARSVQQAVARALAELHAALEADQRRKLATLIRTRAIAF
;
A
#
# COMPACT_ATOMS: atom_id res chain seq x y z
N MET A 1 6.18 4.04 -51.83
CA MET A 1 5.81 5.22 -51.02
C MET A 1 4.38 5.05 -50.50
N HIS A 2 4.19 4.60 -49.26
CA HIS A 2 2.88 4.57 -48.61
C HIS A 2 3.06 5.04 -47.16
N ARG A 3 2.54 6.23 -46.86
CA ARG A 3 2.42 6.80 -45.51
C ARG A 3 1.11 6.30 -44.87
N ARG A 4 1.05 6.47 -43.54
CA ARG A 4 -0.15 6.57 -42.65
C ARG A 4 -0.43 5.28 -41.85
N HIS A 5 -0.66 5.26 -40.54
CA HIS A 5 -0.72 6.27 -39.47
C HIS A 5 -0.34 5.59 -38.14
N HIS A 6 0.50 6.26 -37.36
CA HIS A 6 0.85 5.94 -35.98
C HIS A 6 -0.35 6.23 -35.07
N TRP A 7 -0.91 5.19 -34.44
CA TRP A 7 -1.91 5.34 -33.39
C TRP A 7 -1.19 5.51 -32.04
N HIS A 8 -1.03 6.76 -31.61
CA HIS A 8 -0.73 7.07 -30.21
C HIS A 8 -2.02 6.95 -29.39
N ALA A 9 -2.24 5.81 -28.74
CA ALA A 9 -3.24 5.70 -27.68
C ALA A 9 -2.62 6.12 -26.33
N ARG A 10 -2.47 7.43 -26.11
CA ARG A 10 -2.44 7.97 -24.74
C ARG A 10 -3.89 8.12 -24.27
N ARG A 11 -4.37 7.22 -23.42
CA ARG A 11 -5.43 7.49 -22.42
C ARG A 11 -5.22 6.60 -21.20
N ARG A 12 -4.50 7.14 -20.21
CA ARG A 12 -4.59 6.73 -18.81
C ARG A 12 -5.90 7.31 -18.27
N PHE A 13 -6.95 6.49 -18.20
CA PHE A 13 -8.13 6.75 -17.36
C PHE A 13 -8.75 5.39 -17.01
N GLY A 14 -8.16 4.73 -16.01
CA GLY A 14 -8.79 3.63 -15.29
C GLY A 14 -9.27 4.15 -13.94
N CYS A 15 -10.50 3.81 -13.57
CA CYS A 15 -11.18 4.14 -12.31
C CYS A 15 -10.53 3.50 -11.06
N TRP A 16 -9.25 3.13 -11.12
CA TRP A 16 -8.55 2.29 -10.14
C TRP A 16 -7.36 3.01 -9.46
N ASP A 17 -7.00 4.21 -9.92
CA ASP A 17 -5.90 5.01 -9.37
C ASP A 17 -6.38 6.13 -8.44
N LEU A 18 -7.08 5.78 -7.37
CA LEU A 18 -7.27 6.67 -6.21
C LEU A 18 -6.42 6.22 -5.02
N ALA A 19 -5.23 5.70 -5.28
CA ALA A 19 -4.20 5.59 -4.25
C ALA A 19 -3.53 6.96 -4.10
N PRO A 20 -3.75 7.71 -2.99
CA PRO A 20 -2.97 8.90 -2.73
C PRO A 20 -1.51 8.50 -2.57
N ALA A 21 -0.61 9.28 -3.17
CA ALA A 21 0.83 9.07 -3.19
C ALA A 21 1.49 9.14 -1.80
N PHE A 22 1.24 8.11 -0.99
CA PHE A 22 2.17 7.63 0.03
C PHE A 22 2.43 6.15 -0.28
N ALA A 23 3.70 5.77 -0.29
CA ALA A 23 4.19 4.45 -0.66
C ALA A 23 3.77 3.36 0.35
N TRP A 24 2.48 3.04 0.40
CA TRP A 24 1.91 1.91 1.13
C TRP A 24 1.03 1.01 0.26
N ALA A 25 0.87 1.32 -1.03
CA ALA A 25 0.26 0.47 -2.05
C ALA A 25 1.13 0.52 -3.31
N GLY A 26 2.11 -0.38 -3.40
CA GLY A 26 2.90 -0.61 -4.60
C GLY A 26 2.35 -1.83 -5.30
N ALA A 27 1.71 -1.63 -6.45
CA ALA A 27 1.40 -2.71 -7.37
C ALA A 27 2.71 -3.38 -7.81
N ASP A 28 2.82 -4.68 -7.56
CA ASP A 28 3.86 -5.52 -8.16
C ASP A 28 3.62 -5.56 -9.68
N GLY A 29 4.32 -4.69 -10.41
CA GLY A 29 4.42 -4.72 -11.86
C GLY A 29 5.69 -5.46 -12.25
N GLU A 30 5.51 -6.70 -12.70
CA GLU A 30 6.52 -7.59 -13.25
C GLU A 30 7.52 -6.91 -14.20
N SER A 31 8.78 -7.28 -14.00
CA SER A 31 9.94 -6.94 -14.82
C SER A 31 9.88 -7.59 -16.21
N GLY A 32 10.16 -6.81 -17.26
CA GLY A 32 10.46 -7.28 -18.62
C GLY A 32 11.21 -6.22 -19.45
N PRO A 33 12.07 -6.58 -20.42
CA PRO A 33 13.48 -6.19 -20.36
C PRO A 33 14.01 -5.25 -21.48
N ARG A 34 15.27 -4.80 -21.27
CA ARG A 34 16.30 -4.26 -22.20
C ARG A 34 16.31 -2.74 -22.53
N GLY A 35 17.36 -2.08 -22.05
CA GLY A 35 18.38 -1.49 -22.94
C GLY A 35 18.91 -0.09 -22.59
N ALA A 36 20.25 0.01 -22.59
CA ALA A 36 21.11 1.21 -22.69
C ALA A 36 21.27 2.03 -21.39
N ASP A 37 22.34 1.75 -20.62
CA ASP A 37 23.67 2.36 -20.70
C ASP A 37 23.74 3.69 -19.93
N LEU A 38 24.48 3.69 -18.82
CA LEU A 38 25.32 4.80 -18.37
C LEU A 38 26.11 4.26 -17.17
N SER A 39 27.28 3.73 -17.50
CA SER A 39 28.30 3.34 -16.54
C SER A 39 28.80 4.58 -15.81
N PHE A 40 28.53 4.69 -14.50
CA PHE A 40 29.39 5.46 -13.62
C PHE A 40 30.06 4.50 -12.63
N ALA A 41 31.38 4.40 -12.76
CA ALA A 41 32.22 3.54 -11.94
C ALA A 41 32.09 3.92 -10.45
N SER A 42 32.06 2.92 -9.58
CA SER A 42 32.43 3.09 -8.18
C SER A 42 33.24 1.89 -7.72
N ARG A 43 34.50 2.19 -7.38
CA ARG A 43 35.53 1.31 -6.88
C ARG A 43 35.53 1.42 -5.35
N HIS A 44 35.31 0.29 -4.68
CA HIS A 44 35.65 -0.06 -3.28
C HIS A 44 35.30 0.93 -2.16
N GLY A 45 34.41 0.48 -1.26
CA GLY A 45 34.22 1.02 0.09
C GLY A 45 33.38 0.07 0.93
N ASP A 46 34.04 -0.58 1.88
CA ASP A 46 33.54 -1.34 3.04
C ASP A 46 32.05 -1.26 3.39
N GLY A 47 31.42 -2.45 3.49
CA GLY A 47 30.55 -2.79 4.62
C GLY A 47 29.39 -1.86 4.97
N ASP A 48 28.48 -1.59 4.03
CA ASP A 48 27.09 -1.27 4.36
C ASP A 48 26.20 -2.02 3.38
N GLU A 49 25.49 -3.02 3.89
CA GLU A 49 24.48 -3.81 3.19
C GLU A 49 23.18 -3.01 2.90
N ASP A 50 23.28 -1.68 2.81
CA ASP A 50 22.25 -0.82 2.25
C ASP A 50 22.37 -0.79 0.72
N ALA A 51 22.11 -1.96 0.13
CA ALA A 51 21.88 -2.12 -1.30
C ALA A 51 20.73 -1.21 -1.75
N LEU A 52 21.09 -0.13 -2.44
CA LEU A 52 20.23 0.66 -3.31
C LEU A 52 19.70 -0.25 -4.44
N GLY A 53 18.66 -1.01 -4.13
CA GLY A 53 18.02 -1.93 -5.05
C GLY A 53 17.28 -3.04 -4.30
N SER A 54 16.00 -2.79 -3.98
CA SER A 54 15.05 -3.75 -3.38
C SER A 54 15.26 -4.08 -1.89
N ALA A 55 14.58 -3.38 -0.95
CA ALA A 55 14.16 -3.91 0.38
C ALA A 55 13.70 -2.81 1.35
N GLY A 56 12.43 -2.37 1.25
CA GLY A 56 11.85 -1.44 2.23
C GLY A 56 10.35 -1.59 2.46
N LEU A 57 9.75 -2.72 2.08
CA LEU A 57 8.35 -3.05 2.33
C LEU A 57 8.15 -3.46 3.80
N GLY A 58 8.22 -2.48 4.71
CA GLY A 58 8.15 -2.77 6.13
C GLY A 58 7.72 -1.59 6.98
N VAL A 59 7.17 -1.92 8.14
CA VAL A 59 6.79 -0.99 9.22
C VAL A 59 7.97 -0.15 9.70
N ARG A 60 9.21 -0.58 9.44
CA ARG A 60 10.46 0.07 9.88
C ARG A 60 10.57 1.55 9.49
N ARG A 61 10.30 1.91 8.23
CA ARG A 61 10.47 3.30 7.75
C ARG A 61 9.39 4.24 8.33
N PRO A 62 8.09 3.88 8.29
CA PRO A 62 7.06 4.63 9.01
C PRO A 62 7.32 4.73 10.51
N LEU A 63 7.72 3.63 11.15
CA LEU A 63 8.01 3.60 12.58
C LEU A 63 9.17 4.53 12.95
N ARG A 64 10.26 4.54 12.17
CA ARG A 64 11.40 5.44 12.40
C ARG A 64 10.99 6.90 12.31
N PHE A 65 10.16 7.25 11.34
CA PHE A 65 9.62 8.61 11.21
C PHE A 65 8.74 9.00 12.40
N LEU A 66 7.81 8.14 12.80
CA LEU A 66 6.92 8.39 13.94
C LEU A 66 7.68 8.47 15.26
N ALA A 67 8.66 7.58 15.48
CA ALA A 67 9.52 7.56 16.65
C ALA A 67 10.24 8.90 16.83
N TRP A 68 10.87 9.40 15.76
CA TRP A 68 11.53 10.70 15.76
C TRP A 68 10.54 11.86 15.92
N LYS A 69 9.46 11.88 15.13
CA LYS A 69 8.55 13.04 15.06
C LYS A 69 7.72 13.22 16.33
N LEU A 70 7.35 12.12 16.97
CA LEU A 70 6.56 12.13 18.19
C LEU A 70 7.43 12.13 19.45
N GLY A 71 8.70 11.69 19.35
CA GLY A 71 9.58 11.51 20.51
C GLY A 71 9.09 10.32 21.34
N LEU A 72 8.99 9.14 20.72
CA LEU A 72 8.51 7.93 21.37
C LEU A 72 9.58 7.31 22.28
N SER A 73 9.17 6.80 23.43
CA SER A 73 10.00 5.93 24.27
C SER A 73 10.18 4.54 23.64
N SER A 74 11.13 3.74 24.13
CA SER A 74 11.34 2.35 23.66
C SER A 74 10.05 1.51 23.71
N ASP A 75 9.29 1.64 24.79
CA ASP A 75 8.08 0.87 25.03
C ASP A 75 6.96 1.31 24.09
N GLN A 76 6.86 2.63 23.86
CA GLN A 76 5.93 3.19 22.88
C GLN A 76 6.30 2.75 21.46
N VAL A 77 7.59 2.74 21.09
CA VAL A 77 8.05 2.25 19.78
C VAL A 77 7.62 0.80 19.56
N ALA A 78 7.81 -0.07 20.55
CA ALA A 78 7.36 -1.47 20.46
C ALA A 78 5.83 -1.58 20.31
N SER A 79 5.06 -0.76 21.04
CA SER A 79 3.60 -0.73 20.90
C SER A 79 3.16 -0.27 19.51
N VAL A 80 3.70 0.85 19.03
CA VAL A 80 3.39 1.41 17.71
C VAL A 80 3.79 0.42 16.61
N ALA A 81 4.94 -0.24 16.73
CA ALA A 81 5.38 -1.25 15.77
C ALA A 81 4.36 -2.39 15.62
N ARG A 82 3.87 -2.94 16.74
CA ARG A 82 2.88 -4.02 16.74
C ARG A 82 1.57 -3.59 16.08
N THR A 83 1.09 -2.38 16.40
CA THR A 83 -0.13 -1.84 15.79
C THR A 83 0.01 -1.67 14.28
N LEU A 84 1.15 -1.13 13.82
CA LEU A 84 1.43 -0.95 12.39
C LEU A 84 1.61 -2.29 11.65
N GLU A 85 2.22 -3.29 12.28
CA GLU A 85 2.40 -4.62 11.68
C GLU A 85 1.05 -5.31 11.49
N ARG A 86 0.17 -5.24 12.48
CA ARG A 86 -1.19 -5.76 12.36
C ARG A 86 -1.98 -5.09 11.24
N LEU A 87 -1.87 -3.76 11.10
CA LEU A 87 -2.52 -3.05 10.00
C LEU A 87 -1.95 -3.46 8.62
N LYS A 88 -0.63 -3.69 8.53
CA LYS A 88 0.00 -4.21 7.31
C LYS A 88 -0.56 -5.58 6.94
N ILE A 89 -0.70 -6.49 7.91
CA ILE A 89 -1.26 -7.83 7.69
C ILE A 89 -2.70 -7.74 7.19
N GLU A 90 -3.54 -6.90 7.82
CA GLU A 90 -4.94 -6.75 7.40
C GLU A 90 -5.07 -6.25 5.96
N ARG A 91 -4.23 -5.26 5.58
CA ARG A 91 -4.20 -4.74 4.21
C ARG A 91 -3.73 -5.78 3.20
N ALA A 92 -2.70 -6.55 3.54
CA ALA A 92 -2.24 -7.65 2.70
C ALA A 92 -3.33 -8.72 2.51
N GLN A 93 -4.08 -9.02 3.57
CA GLN A 93 -5.23 -9.94 3.48
C GLN A 93 -6.32 -9.37 2.57
N ALA A 94 -6.62 -8.07 2.66
CA ALA A 94 -7.59 -7.42 1.80
C ALA A 94 -7.16 -7.41 0.32
N GLU A 95 -5.86 -7.24 0.04
CA GLU A 95 -5.31 -7.34 -1.33
C GLU A 95 -5.46 -8.76 -1.90
N VAL A 96 -5.21 -9.80 -1.09
CA VAL A 96 -5.47 -11.19 -1.49
C VAL A 96 -6.95 -11.39 -1.81
N GLU A 97 -7.83 -10.86 -0.97
CA GLU A 97 -9.28 -10.97 -1.18
C GLU A 97 -9.73 -10.22 -2.44
N GLN A 98 -9.16 -9.06 -2.72
CA GLN A 98 -9.43 -8.32 -3.96
C GLN A 98 -9.07 -9.14 -5.21
N ARG A 99 -7.96 -9.90 -5.18
CA ARG A 99 -7.59 -10.79 -6.29
C ARG A 99 -8.61 -11.93 -6.47
N ARG A 100 -9.12 -12.49 -5.37
CA ARG A 100 -10.18 -13.53 -5.41
C ARG A 100 -11.49 -12.99 -5.94
N VAL A 101 -11.92 -11.82 -5.49
CA VAL A 101 -13.11 -11.13 -6.00
C VAL A 101 -12.97 -10.86 -7.50
N ALA A 102 -11.81 -10.40 -7.95
CA ALA A 102 -11.58 -10.14 -9.38
C ALA A 102 -11.72 -11.42 -10.23
N ALA A 103 -11.19 -12.55 -9.75
CA ALA A 103 -11.37 -13.84 -10.40
C ALA A 103 -12.84 -14.27 -10.44
N ALA A 104 -13.54 -14.22 -9.30
CA ALA A 104 -14.96 -14.58 -9.23
C ALA A 104 -15.86 -13.72 -10.13
N LEU A 105 -15.53 -12.42 -10.27
CA LEU A 105 -16.23 -11.53 -11.22
C LEU A 105 -15.92 -11.88 -12.68
N ALA A 106 -14.69 -12.32 -12.99
CA ALA A 106 -14.35 -12.78 -14.32
C ALA A 106 -15.11 -14.07 -14.67
N ASP A 107 -15.16 -15.02 -13.74
CA ASP A 107 -15.88 -16.29 -13.91
C ASP A 107 -17.39 -16.05 -14.16
N ALA A 108 -17.99 -15.09 -13.43
CA ALA A 108 -19.40 -14.71 -13.62
C ALA A 108 -19.71 -14.09 -14.99
N LEU A 109 -18.68 -13.57 -15.68
CA LEU A 109 -18.77 -12.97 -17.02
C LEU A 109 -18.40 -13.92 -18.15
N GLU A 110 -17.55 -14.92 -17.89
CA GLU A 110 -17.02 -15.84 -18.91
C GLU A 110 -18.06 -16.86 -19.40
N GLY A 111 -19.04 -17.19 -18.57
CA GLY A 111 -20.12 -18.11 -18.92
C GLY A 111 -20.97 -17.66 -20.11
N GLU A 112 -21.67 -18.60 -20.75
CA GLU A 112 -22.61 -18.30 -21.85
C GLU A 112 -23.74 -17.36 -21.44
N VAL A 113 -24.08 -17.36 -20.14
CA VAL A 113 -25.05 -16.46 -19.52
C VAL A 113 -24.38 -15.82 -18.30
N PHE A 114 -24.61 -14.51 -18.15
CA PHE A 114 -24.13 -13.76 -17.00
C PHE A 114 -24.69 -14.30 -15.68
N ASP A 115 -23.81 -14.69 -14.76
CA ASP A 115 -24.19 -15.12 -13.42
C ASP A 115 -24.28 -13.93 -12.46
N ALA A 116 -25.47 -13.31 -12.43
CA ALA A 116 -25.75 -12.19 -11.55
C ALA A 116 -25.61 -12.52 -10.06
N ALA A 117 -25.84 -13.78 -9.66
CA ALA A 117 -25.76 -14.20 -8.26
C ALA A 117 -24.30 -14.28 -7.82
N ALA A 118 -23.43 -14.91 -8.61
CA ALA A 118 -21.99 -14.97 -8.35
C ALA A 118 -21.37 -13.56 -8.33
N ALA A 119 -21.77 -12.69 -9.26
CA ALA A 119 -21.30 -11.31 -9.29
C ALA A 119 -21.71 -10.51 -8.03
N SER A 120 -22.93 -10.71 -7.53
CA SER A 120 -23.40 -10.08 -6.29
C SER A 120 -22.58 -10.54 -5.08
N VAL A 121 -22.35 -11.85 -4.94
CA VAL A 121 -21.55 -12.41 -3.84
C VAL A 121 -20.12 -11.86 -3.85
N ALA A 122 -19.49 -11.77 -5.03
CA ALA A 122 -18.17 -11.17 -5.16
C ALA A 122 -18.14 -9.68 -4.78
N ALA A 123 -19.20 -8.92 -5.10
CA ALA A 123 -19.34 -7.52 -4.70
C ALA A 123 -19.51 -7.36 -3.18
N ASP A 124 -20.23 -8.27 -2.52
CA ASP A 124 -20.39 -8.30 -1.06
C ASP A 124 -19.05 -8.58 -0.38
N HIS A 125 -18.29 -9.58 -0.85
CA HIS A 125 -16.95 -9.89 -0.35
C HIS A 125 -16.00 -8.69 -0.47
N ARG A 126 -16.08 -7.93 -1.56
CA ARG A 126 -15.30 -6.69 -1.72
C ARG A 126 -15.66 -5.66 -0.66
N SER A 127 -16.95 -5.47 -0.41
CA SER A 127 -17.47 -4.51 0.56
C SER A 127 -17.08 -4.89 1.98
N ASP A 128 -17.15 -6.17 2.31
CA ASP A 128 -16.75 -6.71 3.60
C ASP A 128 -15.25 -6.59 3.84
N SER A 129 -14.43 -6.92 2.85
CA SER A 129 -12.97 -6.75 2.90
C SER A 129 -12.58 -5.28 3.16
N ALA A 130 -13.21 -4.33 2.45
CA ALA A 130 -12.99 -2.91 2.69
C ALA A 130 -13.41 -2.48 4.10
N ARG A 131 -14.53 -3.00 4.61
CA ARG A 131 -15.01 -2.72 5.97
C ARG A 131 -14.05 -3.25 7.04
N SER A 132 -13.48 -4.44 6.85
CA SER A 132 -12.50 -5.02 7.78
C SER A 132 -11.24 -4.15 7.91
N VAL A 133 -10.71 -3.66 6.79
CA VAL A 133 -9.57 -2.71 6.80
C VAL A 133 -9.93 -1.42 7.53
N GLN A 134 -11.11 -0.85 7.27
CA GLN A 134 -11.56 0.37 7.97
C GLN A 134 -11.69 0.16 9.48
N GLN A 135 -12.21 -0.99 9.91
CA GLN A 135 -12.29 -1.35 11.32
C GLN A 135 -10.90 -1.54 11.94
N ALA A 136 -9.96 -2.16 11.22
CA ALA A 136 -8.58 -2.31 11.67
C ALA A 136 -7.87 -0.95 11.83
N VAL A 137 -8.12 0.00 10.92
CA VAL A 137 -7.63 1.39 11.05
C VAL A 137 -8.19 2.05 12.30
N ALA A 138 -9.50 1.94 12.56
CA ALA A 138 -10.11 2.51 13.75
C ALA A 138 -9.53 1.90 15.05
N ARG A 139 -9.33 0.57 15.07
CA ARG A 139 -8.68 -0.14 16.19
C ARG A 139 -7.23 0.32 16.37
N ALA A 140 -6.47 0.44 15.28
CA ALA A 140 -5.11 0.93 15.32
C ALA A 140 -5.03 2.34 15.90
N LEU A 141 -5.92 3.25 15.50
CA LEU A 141 -5.98 4.60 16.06
C LEU A 141 -6.32 4.60 17.56
N ALA A 142 -7.20 3.71 18.01
CA ALA A 142 -7.50 3.55 19.44
C ALA A 142 -6.28 3.05 20.24
N GLU A 143 -5.56 2.06 19.71
CA GLU A 143 -4.33 1.54 20.32
C GLU A 143 -3.23 2.61 20.40
N LEU A 144 -3.02 3.37 19.31
CA LEU A 144 -2.07 4.49 19.29
C LEU A 144 -2.48 5.58 20.28
N HIS A 145 -3.78 5.91 20.38
CA HIS A 145 -4.26 6.88 21.35
C HIS A 145 -3.94 6.46 22.79
N ALA A 146 -4.12 5.18 23.11
CA ALA A 146 -3.83 4.64 24.44
C ALA A 146 -2.32 4.60 24.77
N ALA A 147 -1.47 4.32 23.78
CA ALA A 147 -0.02 4.24 23.96
C ALA A 147 0.67 5.61 24.05
N LEU A 148 0.07 6.66 23.46
CA LEU A 148 0.67 7.98 23.34
C LEU A 148 0.20 8.96 24.42
N GLU A 149 1.08 9.86 24.83
CA GLU A 149 0.76 10.96 25.73
C GLU A 149 -0.05 12.06 25.02
N ALA A 150 -0.67 12.97 25.79
CA ALA A 150 -1.52 14.03 25.24
C ALA A 150 -0.80 14.88 24.17
N ASP A 151 0.47 15.20 24.38
CA ASP A 151 1.26 16.02 23.47
C ASP A 151 1.61 15.28 22.19
N GLN A 152 1.97 14.01 22.30
CA GLN A 152 2.23 13.11 21.18
C GLN A 152 0.96 12.89 20.35
N ARG A 153 -0.21 12.73 20.99
CA ARG A 153 -1.51 12.63 20.32
C ARG A 153 -1.85 13.89 19.51
N ARG A 154 -1.57 15.08 20.04
CA ARG A 154 -1.77 16.34 19.30
C ARG A 154 -0.85 16.42 18.07
N LYS A 155 0.42 16.02 18.20
CA LYS A 155 1.36 15.94 17.06
C LYS A 155 0.88 14.94 16.02
N LEU A 156 0.45 13.74 16.43
CA LEU A 156 -0.07 12.71 15.54
C LEU A 156 -1.31 13.21 14.77
N ALA A 157 -2.27 13.84 15.46
CA ALA A 157 -3.45 14.41 14.82
C ALA A 157 -3.09 15.48 13.78
N THR A 158 -2.08 16.32 14.05
CA THR A 158 -1.57 17.27 13.06
C THR A 158 -0.99 16.56 11.85
N LEU A 159 -0.18 15.50 12.02
CA LEU A 159 0.38 14.72 10.92
C LEU A 159 -0.69 14.09 10.03
N ILE A 160 -1.79 13.60 10.62
CA ILE A 160 -2.93 13.04 9.87
C ILE A 160 -3.64 14.16 9.10
N ARG A 161 -3.93 15.30 9.76
CA ARG A 161 -4.63 16.43 9.14
C ARG A 161 -3.86 17.02 7.95
N THR A 162 -2.53 17.10 8.05
CA THR A 162 -1.66 17.57 6.96
C THR A 162 -1.36 16.48 5.93
N ARG A 163 -1.90 15.27 6.11
CA ARG A 163 -1.60 14.10 5.29
C ARG A 163 -0.11 13.77 5.23
N ALA A 164 0.69 14.17 6.23
CA ALA A 164 2.07 13.73 6.33
C ALA A 164 2.19 12.22 6.60
N ILE A 165 1.12 11.64 7.17
CA ILE A 165 0.92 10.20 7.31
C ILE A 165 -0.51 9.84 6.90
N ALA A 166 -0.70 8.60 6.40
CA ALA A 166 -1.99 8.02 6.09
C ALA A 166 -2.05 6.59 6.66
N PHE A 167 -3.24 6.22 7.13
CA PHE A 167 -3.58 4.89 7.66
C PHE A 167 -4.64 4.22 6.80
#